data_AF-A0A6S6TJ45-F1
#
_entry.id   AF-A0A6S6TJ45-F1
#
_cell.length_a   1.000
_cell.length_b   1.000
_cell.length_c   1.000
_cell.angle_alpha   90.00
_cell.angle_beta   90.00
_cell.angle_gamma   90.00
#
_symmetry.space_group_name_H-M   'P 1'
#
loop_
_entity.id
_entity.type
_entity.pdbx_description
1 polymer ?
#
loop_
_entity_poly.entity_id
_entity_poly.type
_entity_poly.pdbx_seq_one_letter_code
_entity_poly.pdbx_strand_id
1 'polypeptide(L)'
;MVSDQSAGYSHSGQKYQLLIFDWDGTLVQLSGRLFEGVKPVLQSLSEQGYDLAVATGMSRRGLNQDLRNLALTELFPVTRTADETFSKPHPLMLEEIVTDYDTCVEAALMVGDTEYDLQMAANAGMDSLAVSYGVHTAERLLKQRPQGLIEQFAQLPAWLNNLNKQIDK
;
A
#
# COMPACT_ATOMS: atom_id res chain seq x y z
N MET A 1 18.51 34.07 -7.52
CA MET A 1 19.03 32.69 -7.42
C MET A 1 18.31 32.03 -6.27
N VAL A 2 17.19 31.38 -6.56
CA VAL A 2 16.56 30.42 -5.66
C VAL A 2 16.67 29.11 -6.43
N SER A 3 17.44 28.19 -5.86
CA SER A 3 17.73 26.88 -6.42
C SER A 3 16.45 26.09 -6.55
N ASP A 4 16.00 25.93 -7.79
CA ASP A 4 15.15 24.83 -8.21
C ASP A 4 15.92 23.52 -7.98
N GLN A 5 15.45 22.73 -7.02
CA GLN A 5 15.80 21.33 -6.89
C GLN A 5 14.49 20.53 -6.81
N SER A 6 13.67 20.59 -7.85
CA SER A 6 12.87 19.42 -8.19
C SER A 6 13.85 18.32 -8.60
N ALA A 7 14.24 17.45 -7.66
CA ALA A 7 14.91 16.22 -7.99
C ALA A 7 13.95 15.38 -8.83
N GLY A 8 14.05 15.53 -10.15
CA GLY A 8 13.35 14.70 -11.11
C GLY A 8 13.88 13.28 -11.01
N TYR A 9 13.32 12.49 -10.11
CA TYR A 9 13.41 11.04 -10.19
C TYR A 9 12.69 10.63 -11.47
N SER A 10 13.47 10.31 -12.50
CA SER A 10 12.94 9.65 -13.69
C SER A 10 12.52 8.25 -13.26
N HIS A 11 11.22 8.04 -13.03
CA HIS A 11 10.60 6.76 -12.69
C HIS A 11 10.49 5.84 -13.93
N SER A 12 11.45 5.92 -14.87
CA SER A 12 11.36 5.18 -16.13
C SER A 12 11.32 3.67 -15.84
N GLY A 13 10.17 3.05 -16.12
CA GLY A 13 9.96 1.60 -16.01
C GLY A 13 9.15 1.12 -14.80
N GLN A 14 8.75 1.98 -13.86
CA GLN A 14 7.84 1.58 -12.77
C GLN A 14 6.38 1.89 -13.11
N LYS A 15 5.48 0.91 -12.97
CA LYS A 15 4.03 1.12 -13.14
C LYS A 15 3.44 2.01 -12.05
N TYR A 16 3.86 1.76 -10.82
CA TYR A 16 3.35 2.45 -9.63
C TYR A 16 4.49 3.20 -8.96
N GLN A 17 4.20 4.41 -8.53
CA GLN A 17 5.07 5.24 -7.69
C GLN A 17 4.72 5.03 -6.21
N LEU A 18 3.42 4.90 -5.90
CA LEU A 18 2.89 4.86 -4.55
C LEU A 18 2.28 3.49 -4.22
N LEU A 19 2.72 2.89 -3.12
CA LEU A 19 2.16 1.66 -2.57
C LEU A 19 1.42 1.98 -1.27
N ILE A 20 0.12 1.72 -1.25
CA ILE A 20 -0.75 1.98 -0.10
C ILE A 20 -1.12 0.61 0.50
N PHE A 21 -0.87 0.43 1.79
CA PHE A 21 -1.10 -0.85 2.46
C PHE A 21 -2.24 -0.75 3.48
N ASP A 22 -3.05 -1.81 3.59
CA ASP A 22 -3.72 -2.06 4.86
C ASP A 22 -2.71 -2.47 5.95
N TRP A 23 -3.12 -2.36 7.22
CA TRP A 23 -2.29 -2.68 8.36
C TRP A 23 -2.48 -4.11 8.86
N ASP A 24 -3.61 -4.37 9.54
CA ASP A 24 -3.94 -5.66 10.14
C ASP A 24 -4.34 -6.67 9.06
N GLY A 25 -3.75 -7.87 9.10
CA GLY A 25 -3.97 -8.91 8.08
C GLY A 25 -3.07 -8.77 6.84
N THR A 26 -2.45 -7.61 6.64
CA THR A 26 -1.56 -7.33 5.50
C THR A 26 -0.10 -7.15 5.92
N LEU A 27 0.24 -6.13 6.71
CA LEU A 27 1.60 -5.92 7.22
C LEU A 27 1.80 -6.60 8.58
N VAL A 28 0.76 -6.57 9.40
CA VAL A 28 0.78 -7.05 10.79
C VAL A 28 -0.26 -8.16 10.95
N GLN A 29 0.13 -9.26 11.58
CA GLN A 29 -0.80 -10.32 11.98
C GLN A 29 -1.76 -9.76 13.04
N LEU A 30 -2.95 -10.35 13.18
CA LEU A 30 -3.91 -9.98 14.25
C LEU A 30 -3.36 -10.12 15.69
N SER A 31 -2.20 -10.76 15.85
CA SER A 31 -1.44 -10.80 17.12
C SER A 31 -0.58 -9.57 17.41
N GLY A 32 -0.52 -8.59 16.49
CA GLY A 32 0.32 -7.39 16.60
C GLY A 32 1.78 -7.58 16.18
N ARG A 33 2.13 -8.72 15.57
CA ARG A 33 3.48 -9.01 15.05
C ARG A 33 3.50 -8.89 13.53
N LEU A 34 4.58 -8.36 12.97
CA LEU A 34 4.77 -8.33 11.51
C LEU A 34 4.68 -9.74 10.91
N PHE A 35 4.14 -9.84 9.71
CA PHE A 35 4.39 -11.03 8.89
C PHE A 35 5.87 -11.15 8.56
N GLU A 36 6.32 -12.38 8.31
CA GLU A 36 7.71 -12.65 7.98
C GLU A 36 8.14 -11.88 6.73
N GLY A 37 9.33 -11.27 6.78
CA GLY A 37 9.91 -10.53 5.65
C GLY A 37 9.32 -9.14 5.39
N VAL A 38 8.27 -8.70 6.09
CA VAL A 38 7.62 -7.39 5.82
C VAL A 38 8.60 -6.23 5.93
N LYS A 39 9.29 -6.09 7.07
CA LYS A 39 10.19 -4.96 7.32
C LYS A 39 11.32 -4.83 6.28
N PRO A 40 12.15 -5.86 6.02
CA PRO A 40 13.21 -5.74 5.02
C PRO A 40 12.67 -5.50 3.60
N VAL A 41 11.49 -6.03 3.26
CA VAL A 41 10.85 -5.76 1.96
C VAL A 41 10.42 -4.30 1.85
N LEU A 42 9.73 -3.74 2.86
CA LEU A 42 9.34 -2.33 2.86
C LEU A 42 10.55 -1.40 2.76
N GLN A 43 11.62 -1.68 3.51
CA GLN A 43 12.86 -0.91 3.43
C GLN A 43 13.46 -0.96 2.02
N SER A 44 13.55 -2.15 1.43
CA SER A 44 14.07 -2.31 0.07
C SER A 44 13.20 -1.62 -0.99
N LEU A 45 11.88 -1.60 -0.83
CA LEU A 45 10.97 -0.88 -1.73
C LEU A 45 11.17 0.64 -1.62
N SER A 46 11.29 1.17 -0.40
CA SER A 46 11.58 2.58 -0.18
C SER A 46 12.94 2.98 -0.79
N GLU A 47 13.98 2.15 -0.62
CA GLU A 47 15.30 2.36 -1.26
C GLU A 47 15.24 2.32 -2.79
N GLN A 48 14.27 1.62 -3.36
CA GLN A 48 13.99 1.57 -4.81
C GLN A 48 13.15 2.76 -5.30
N GLY A 49 12.78 3.70 -4.43
CA GLY A 49 12.06 4.92 -4.77
C GLY A 49 10.53 4.79 -4.74
N TYR A 50 9.97 3.70 -4.19
CA TYR A 50 8.54 3.64 -3.96
C TYR A 50 8.17 4.49 -2.73
N ASP A 51 7.15 5.33 -2.88
CA ASP A 51 6.46 5.94 -1.76
C ASP A 51 5.56 4.92 -1.08
N LEU A 52 5.54 4.92 0.25
CA LEU A 52 4.78 3.95 1.05
C LEU A 52 3.81 4.66 1.98
N ALA A 53 2.55 4.22 1.96
CA ALA A 53 1.49 4.78 2.80
C ALA A 53 0.66 3.69 3.48
N VAL A 54 -0.12 4.08 4.49
CA VAL A 54 -1.09 3.19 5.16
C VAL A 54 -2.50 3.76 5.05
N ALA A 55 -3.46 2.91 4.67
CA ALA A 55 -4.89 3.16 4.77
C ALA A 55 -5.54 2.05 5.61
N THR A 56 -5.93 2.37 6.85
CA THR A 56 -6.37 1.35 7.82
C THR A 56 -7.66 1.71 8.55
N GLY A 57 -8.41 0.68 8.94
CA GLY A 57 -9.59 0.80 9.82
C GLY A 57 -9.24 1.00 11.30
N MET A 58 -7.96 1.02 11.68
CA MET A 58 -7.53 1.28 13.05
C MET A 58 -7.86 2.71 13.51
N SER A 59 -7.78 2.95 14.82
CA SER A 59 -7.69 4.30 15.37
C SER A 59 -6.32 4.93 15.11
N ARG A 60 -6.26 6.27 15.03
CA ARG A 60 -5.00 7.03 14.93
C ARG A 60 -4.05 6.71 16.08
N ARG A 61 -4.58 6.59 17.30
CA ARG A 61 -3.78 6.21 18.47
C ARG A 61 -3.19 4.81 18.32
N GLY A 62 -3.98 3.85 17.85
CA GLY A 62 -3.54 2.47 17.64
C GLY A 62 -2.41 2.38 16.62
N LEU A 63 -2.62 2.94 15.43
CA LEU A 63 -1.62 2.93 14.36
C LEU A 63 -0.31 3.60 14.81
N ASN A 64 -0.37 4.76 15.48
CA ASN A 64 0.82 5.45 15.97
C ASN A 64 1.59 4.63 17.02
N GLN A 65 0.89 3.82 17.81
CA GLN A 65 1.56 2.94 18.78
C GLN A 65 2.30 1.82 18.06
N ASP A 66 1.67 1.18 17.08
CA ASP A 66 2.26 0.07 16.34
C ASP A 66 3.44 0.51 15.47
N LEU A 67 3.30 1.63 14.74
CA LEU A 67 4.39 2.20 13.94
C LEU A 67 5.65 2.42 14.79
N ARG A 68 5.51 2.95 16.01
CA ARG A 68 6.62 3.16 16.93
C ARG A 68 7.19 1.84 17.46
N ASN A 69 6.34 0.94 17.91
CA ASN A 69 6.75 -0.35 18.47
C ASN A 69 7.49 -1.23 17.46
N LEU A 70 7.08 -1.17 16.19
CA LEU A 70 7.67 -1.96 15.10
C LEU A 70 8.80 -1.20 14.37
N ALA A 71 9.07 0.04 14.78
CA ALA A 71 10.04 0.95 14.20
C ALA A 71 9.85 1.07 12.66
N LEU A 72 8.64 1.45 12.27
CA LEU A 72 8.19 1.67 10.90
C LEU A 72 7.74 3.12 10.63
N THR A 73 7.76 4.00 11.63
CA THR A 73 7.28 5.39 11.51
C THR A 73 7.88 6.14 10.32
N GLU A 74 9.21 6.06 10.13
CA GLU A 74 9.90 6.77 9.05
C GLU A 74 9.58 6.22 7.64
N LEU A 75 9.06 5.00 7.54
CA LEU A 75 8.67 4.42 6.25
C LEU A 75 7.30 4.90 5.77
N PHE A 76 6.47 5.44 6.66
CA PHE A 76 5.08 5.81 6.36
C PHE A 76 4.81 7.27 6.76
N PRO A 77 5.35 8.25 6.02
CA PRO A 77 5.15 9.66 6.34
C PRO A 77 3.68 10.08 6.19
N VAL A 78 2.93 9.42 5.31
CA VAL A 78 1.50 9.67 5.08
C VAL A 78 0.69 8.41 5.44
N THR A 79 -0.33 8.60 6.26
CA THR A 79 -1.26 7.54 6.66
C THR A 79 -2.67 8.09 6.80
N ARG A 80 -3.69 7.24 6.64
CA ARG A 80 -5.09 7.53 6.98
C ARG A 80 -5.70 6.42 7.81
N THR A 81 -6.48 6.84 8.79
CA THR A 81 -7.19 5.99 9.74
C THR A 81 -8.68 6.27 9.73
N ALA A 82 -9.49 5.36 10.29
CA ALA A 82 -10.94 5.55 10.40
C ALA A 82 -11.35 6.72 11.32
N ASP A 83 -10.43 7.25 12.13
CA ASP A 83 -10.68 8.44 12.97
C ASP A 83 -10.62 9.76 12.17
N GLU A 84 -10.02 9.74 10.99
CA GLU A 84 -9.67 10.96 10.23
C GLU A 84 -10.56 11.18 9.01
N THR A 85 -11.15 10.11 8.48
CA THR A 85 -11.90 10.12 7.22
C THR A 85 -12.89 8.96 7.16
N PHE A 86 -13.63 8.81 6.05
CA PHE A 86 -14.58 7.71 5.89
C PHE A 86 -13.89 6.34 5.85
N SER A 87 -14.47 5.37 6.53
CA SER A 87 -13.99 3.97 6.52
C SER A 87 -14.19 3.28 5.17
N LYS A 88 -13.38 2.24 4.95
CA LYS A 88 -13.54 1.28 3.84
C LYS A 88 -14.99 0.75 3.78
N PRO A 89 -15.59 0.60 2.59
CA PRO A 89 -14.98 0.71 1.27
C PRO A 89 -15.08 2.12 0.65
N HIS A 90 -15.32 3.18 1.44
CA HIS A 90 -15.34 4.53 0.89
C HIS A 90 -13.93 4.94 0.40
N PRO A 91 -13.78 5.55 -0.80
CA PRO A 91 -12.47 5.77 -1.42
C PRO A 91 -11.62 6.87 -0.77
N LEU A 92 -12.22 7.73 0.06
CA LEU A 92 -11.61 8.97 0.55
C LEU A 92 -10.23 8.80 1.23
N MET A 93 -9.96 7.69 1.94
CA MET A 93 -8.61 7.42 2.45
C MET A 93 -7.56 7.42 1.34
N LEU A 94 -7.85 6.75 0.22
CA LEU A 94 -6.93 6.65 -0.91
C LEU A 94 -6.80 7.97 -1.66
N GLU A 95 -7.92 8.66 -1.86
CA GLU A 95 -7.96 9.97 -2.53
C GLU A 95 -7.12 11.01 -1.78
N GLU A 96 -7.26 11.07 -0.45
CA GLU A 96 -6.48 11.96 0.41
C GLU A 96 -4.99 11.60 0.43
N ILE A 97 -4.65 10.30 0.49
CA ILE A 97 -3.25 9.85 0.43
C ILE A 97 -2.60 10.24 -0.90
N VAL A 98 -3.27 9.96 -2.02
CA VAL A 98 -2.77 10.32 -3.37
C VAL A 98 -2.56 11.83 -3.50
N THR A 99 -3.46 12.63 -2.91
CA THR A 99 -3.34 14.08 -2.86
C THR A 99 -2.12 14.53 -2.04
N ASP A 100 -1.86 13.93 -0.87
CA ASP A 100 -0.71 14.28 -0.03
C ASP A 100 0.65 13.99 -0.72
N TYR A 101 0.70 12.97 -1.59
CA TYR A 101 1.90 12.63 -2.38
C TYR A 101 2.02 13.37 -3.71
N ASP A 102 1.05 14.21 -4.09
CA ASP A 102 0.99 14.88 -5.39
C ASP A 102 1.14 13.88 -6.57
N THR A 103 0.48 12.73 -6.46
CA THR A 103 0.47 11.67 -7.50
C THR A 103 -0.95 11.45 -8.06
N CYS A 104 -1.15 10.42 -8.88
CA CYS A 104 -2.45 10.07 -9.43
C CYS A 104 -2.86 8.63 -9.10
N VAL A 105 -4.15 8.34 -9.14
CA VAL A 105 -4.70 7.02 -8.75
C VAL A 105 -4.17 5.89 -9.64
N GLU A 106 -3.88 6.16 -10.91
CA GLU A 106 -3.34 5.20 -11.88
C GLU A 106 -1.85 4.86 -11.66
N ALA A 107 -1.16 5.67 -10.86
CA ALA A 107 0.23 5.47 -10.43
C ALA A 107 0.32 4.94 -8.99
N ALA A 108 -0.81 4.59 -8.37
CA ALA A 108 -0.88 4.04 -7.03
C ALA A 108 -1.47 2.62 -7.03
N LEU A 109 -1.08 1.82 -6.03
CA LEU A 109 -1.56 0.46 -5.82
C LEU A 109 -2.00 0.27 -4.37
N MET A 110 -3.25 -0.15 -4.17
CA MET A 110 -3.74 -0.60 -2.86
C MET A 110 -3.43 -2.08 -2.64
N VAL A 111 -2.80 -2.41 -1.52
CA VAL A 111 -2.48 -3.79 -1.13
C VAL A 111 -3.25 -4.13 0.14
N GLY A 112 -4.11 -5.15 0.09
CA GLY A 112 -4.97 -5.51 1.23
C GLY A 112 -5.47 -6.96 1.21
N ASP A 113 -5.93 -7.42 2.36
CA ASP A 113 -6.37 -8.80 2.62
C ASP A 113 -7.88 -8.96 2.79
N THR A 114 -8.63 -7.87 2.64
CA THR A 114 -10.10 -7.89 2.70
C THR A 114 -10.72 -7.42 1.39
N GLU A 115 -11.99 -7.75 1.17
CA GLU A 115 -12.71 -7.23 0.01
C GLU A 115 -13.02 -5.74 0.17
N TYR A 116 -13.00 -5.22 1.40
CA TYR A 116 -13.22 -3.80 1.66
C TYR A 116 -12.05 -2.96 1.18
N ASP A 117 -10.82 -3.48 1.26
CA ASP A 117 -9.62 -2.87 0.67
C ASP A 117 -9.74 -2.77 -0.84
N LEU A 118 -10.09 -3.90 -1.47
CA LEU A 118 -10.19 -3.99 -2.92
C LEU A 118 -11.36 -3.18 -3.47
N GLN A 119 -12.48 -3.14 -2.75
CA GLN A 119 -13.62 -2.27 -3.09
C GLN A 119 -13.28 -0.79 -2.89
N MET A 120 -12.53 -0.43 -1.84
CA MET A 120 -12.04 0.93 -1.65
C MET A 120 -11.18 1.37 -2.84
N ALA A 121 -10.26 0.52 -3.28
CA ALA A 121 -9.45 0.78 -4.46
C ALA A 121 -10.31 0.92 -5.73
N ALA A 122 -11.24 -0.01 -5.96
CA ALA A 122 -12.14 0.04 -7.10
C ALA A 122 -13.01 1.31 -7.12
N ASN A 123 -13.53 1.74 -5.97
CA ASN A 123 -14.31 2.97 -5.83
C ASN A 123 -13.47 4.22 -6.10
N ALA A 124 -12.15 4.17 -5.85
CA ALA A 124 -11.21 5.25 -6.15
C ALA A 124 -10.70 5.22 -7.60
N GLY A 125 -11.04 4.19 -8.38
CA GLY A 125 -10.42 3.94 -9.70
C GLY A 125 -8.94 3.53 -9.63
N MET A 126 -8.49 3.05 -8.47
CA MET A 126 -7.11 2.64 -8.21
C MET A 126 -6.94 1.12 -8.41
N ASP A 127 -5.78 0.71 -8.90
CA ASP A 127 -5.41 -0.69 -8.96
C ASP A 127 -5.28 -1.29 -7.55
N SER A 128 -5.53 -2.60 -7.43
CA SER A 128 -5.33 -3.32 -6.19
C SER A 128 -4.61 -4.65 -6.34
N LEU A 129 -3.88 -5.04 -5.31
CA LEU A 129 -3.24 -6.35 -5.17
C LEU A 129 -3.78 -7.03 -3.91
N ALA A 130 -4.36 -8.22 -4.09
CA ALA A 130 -4.86 -9.00 -2.97
C ALA A 130 -3.73 -9.78 -2.27
N VAL A 131 -3.84 -9.91 -0.95
CA VAL A 131 -2.99 -10.81 -0.18
C VAL A 131 -3.85 -11.88 0.52
N SER A 132 -3.54 -13.16 0.33
CA SER A 132 -4.43 -14.26 0.75
C SER A 132 -4.09 -14.89 2.11
N TYR A 133 -3.08 -14.35 2.80
CA TYR A 133 -2.62 -14.82 4.11
C TYR A 133 -3.26 -14.07 5.29
N GLY A 134 -4.11 -13.08 5.00
CA GLY A 134 -4.86 -12.31 6.00
C GLY A 134 -6.27 -12.86 6.27
N VAL A 135 -7.25 -11.95 6.35
CA VAL A 135 -8.58 -12.20 6.90
C VAL A 135 -9.54 -12.85 5.89
N HIS A 136 -9.57 -12.40 4.63
CA HIS A 136 -10.47 -12.98 3.62
C HIS A 136 -9.79 -14.05 2.77
N THR A 137 -10.59 -15.02 2.32
CA THR A 137 -10.11 -16.12 1.46
C THR A 137 -9.78 -15.62 0.05
N ALA A 138 -8.85 -16.30 -0.62
CA ALA A 138 -8.51 -16.02 -2.01
C ALA A 138 -9.73 -15.98 -2.95
N GLU A 139 -10.67 -16.92 -2.80
CA GLU A 139 -11.90 -16.96 -3.61
C GLU A 139 -12.73 -15.67 -3.45
N ARG A 140 -12.83 -15.14 -2.22
CA ARG A 140 -13.56 -13.90 -1.94
C ARG A 140 -12.84 -12.68 -2.51
N LEU A 141 -11.52 -12.64 -2.38
CA LEU A 141 -10.70 -11.54 -2.90
C LEU A 141 -10.71 -11.47 -4.43
N LEU A 142 -10.60 -12.61 -5.10
CA LEU A 142 -10.59 -12.68 -6.58
C LEU A 142 -11.91 -12.20 -7.21
N LYS A 143 -13.04 -12.24 -6.49
CA LYS A 143 -14.32 -11.67 -6.95
C LYS A 143 -14.25 -10.16 -7.16
N GLN A 144 -13.33 -9.47 -6.49
CA GLN A 144 -13.09 -8.03 -6.63
C GLN A 144 -12.16 -7.68 -7.80
N ARG A 145 -11.65 -8.69 -8.54
CA ARG A 145 -10.79 -8.53 -9.72
C ARG A 145 -9.52 -7.68 -9.45
N PRO A 146 -8.72 -8.00 -8.42
CA PRO A 146 -7.43 -7.35 -8.22
C PRO A 146 -6.48 -7.66 -9.40
N GLN A 147 -5.45 -6.83 -9.57
CA GLN A 147 -4.36 -7.03 -10.55
C GLN A 147 -3.59 -8.33 -10.31
N GLY A 148 -3.62 -8.84 -9.09
CA GLY A 148 -3.02 -10.11 -8.73
C GLY A 148 -3.43 -10.57 -7.34
N LEU A 149 -2.86 -11.71 -6.95
CA LEU A 149 -2.96 -12.25 -5.60
C LEU A 149 -1.60 -12.83 -5.20
N ILE A 150 -1.12 -12.47 -4.02
CA ILE A 150 0.10 -13.05 -3.43
C ILE A 150 -0.24 -13.78 -2.13
N GLU A 151 0.48 -14.87 -1.88
CA GLU A 151 0.28 -15.76 -0.72
C GLU A 151 1.23 -15.45 0.43
N GLN A 152 2.26 -14.62 0.19
CA GLN A 152 3.19 -14.12 1.20
C GLN A 152 3.67 -12.73 0.82
N PHE A 153 3.84 -11.83 1.80
CA PHE A 153 4.31 -10.45 1.55
C PHE A 153 5.66 -10.42 0.82
N ALA A 154 6.55 -11.38 1.09
CA ALA A 154 7.85 -11.51 0.44
C ALA A 154 7.79 -11.67 -1.10
N GLN A 155 6.62 -12.01 -1.66
CA GLN A 155 6.43 -12.12 -3.10
C GLN A 155 6.19 -10.77 -3.79
N LEU A 156 5.87 -9.69 -3.03
CA LEU A 156 5.54 -8.38 -3.58
C LEU A 156 6.63 -7.81 -4.50
N PRO A 157 7.94 -7.82 -4.15
CA PRO A 157 8.98 -7.30 -5.04
C PRO A 157 9.06 -8.06 -6.37
N ALA A 158 8.93 -9.39 -6.35
CA ALA A 158 8.95 -10.20 -7.56
C ALA A 158 7.73 -9.92 -8.44
N TRP A 159 6.56 -9.73 -7.83
CA TRP A 159 5.33 -9.37 -8.53
C TRP A 159 5.46 -8.01 -9.23
N LEU A 160 5.91 -6.97 -8.52
CA LEU A 160 6.16 -5.63 -9.07
C LEU A 160 7.17 -5.67 -10.23
N ASN A 161 8.29 -6.38 -10.04
CA ASN A 161 9.32 -6.50 -11.08
C ASN A 161 8.82 -7.19 -12.35
N ASN A 162 7.95 -8.19 -12.22
CA ASN A 162 7.35 -8.86 -13.38
C ASN A 162 6.35 -7.96 -14.11
N LEU A 163 5.63 -7.11 -13.40
CA LEU A 163 4.72 -6.11 -13.98
C LEU A 163 5.52 -5.05 -14.76
N ASN A 164 6.55 -4.48 -14.15
CA ASN A 164 7.39 -3.44 -14.75
C ASN A 164 8.05 -3.92 -16.06
N LYS A 165 8.56 -5.16 -16.10
CA LYS A 165 9.13 -5.77 -17.32
C LYS A 165 8.13 -5.95 -18.47
N GLN A 166 6.83 -5.94 -18.19
CA GLN A 166 5.80 -6.03 -19.23
C GLN A 166 5.49 -4.66 -19.85
N ILE A 167 5.82 -3.57 -19.16
CA ILE A 167 5.65 -2.19 -19.64
C ILE A 167 6.79 -1.79 -20.57
N ASP A 168 8.01 -2.27 -20.29
CA ASP A 168 9.20 -1.98 -21.09
C ASP A 168 9.26 -2.73 -22.44
N LYS A 169 8.24 -3.52 -22.78
CA LYS A 169 8.14 -4.28 -24.05
C LYS A 169 7.16 -3.66 -25.01
#